data_AF-A0A2N1RLD9-F1
#
_entry.id   AF-A0A2N1RLD9-F1
#
_cell.length_a   1.000
_cell.length_b   1.000
_cell.length_c   1.000
_cell.angle_alpha   90.00
_cell.angle_beta   90.00
_cell.angle_gamma   90.00
#
_symmetry.space_group_name_H-M   'P 1'
#
loop_
_entity.id
_entity.type
_entity.pdbx_description
1 polymer ?
#
loop_
_entity_poly.entity_id
_entity_poly.type
_entity_poly.pdbx_seq_one_letter_code
_entity_poly.pdbx_strand_id
1 'polypeptide(L)' 'MTNKTGKDVQLSFEFDNSNQKVKFITVTGKCRCGYSGEFKKGDIVLEMTVPCPECNAVIIIK' A
#
# COMPACT_ATOMS: atom_id res chain seq x y z
N MET A 1 -5.51 16.62 46.83
CA MET A 1 -5.69 15.45 45.94
C MET A 1 -4.95 15.74 44.64
N THR A 2 -3.95 14.93 44.35
CA THR A 2 -3.01 15.07 43.23
C THR A 2 -3.69 14.65 41.92
N ASN A 3 -3.60 15.44 40.87
CA ASN A 3 -3.79 14.93 39.51
C ASN A 3 -2.72 15.49 38.58
N LYS A 4 -1.78 14.62 38.22
CA LYS A 4 -0.77 14.79 37.20
C LYS A 4 -1.42 14.44 35.86
N THR A 5 -1.58 15.41 34.97
CA THR A 5 -1.95 15.20 33.56
C THR A 5 -0.87 15.95 32.78
N GLY A 6 0.21 15.30 32.38
CA GLY A 6 0.21 14.39 31.23
C GLY A 6 0.68 15.23 30.05
N LYS A 7 2.00 15.37 29.88
CA LYS A 7 2.57 16.15 28.77
C LYS A 7 2.17 15.47 27.46
N ASP A 8 1.32 16.11 26.68
CA ASP A 8 1.04 15.73 25.30
C ASP A 8 2.34 15.76 24.50
N VAL A 9 2.97 14.60 24.34
CA VAL A 9 4.11 14.42 23.44
C VAL A 9 3.53 14.42 22.03
N GLN A 10 3.46 15.60 21.43
CA GLN A 10 3.18 15.74 20.01
C GLN A 10 4.40 15.19 19.26
N LEU A 11 4.30 13.95 18.79
CA LEU A 11 5.33 13.33 17.96
C LEU A 11 5.36 14.06 16.61
N SER A 12 6.32 14.96 16.43
CA SER A 12 6.60 15.60 15.16
C SER A 12 7.30 14.58 14.26
N PHE A 13 6.59 14.06 13.27
CA PHE A 13 7.20 13.26 12.22
C PHE A 13 7.70 14.20 11.13
N GLU A 14 9.01 14.46 11.14
CA GLU A 14 9.70 15.07 10.00
C GLU A 14 9.78 14.02 8.89
N PHE A 15 8.81 14.02 7.98
CA PHE A 15 8.90 13.21 6.76
C PHE A 15 9.90 13.87 5.82
N ASP A 16 11.18 13.52 5.96
CA ASP A 16 12.23 13.85 5.00
C ASP A 16 11.83 13.28 3.63
N ASN A 17 11.31 14.15 2.77
CA ASN A 17 10.80 13.82 1.44
C ASN A 17 11.91 13.95 0.38
N SER A 18 13.19 13.76 0.74
CA SER A 18 14.30 14.13 -0.12
C SER A 18 15.03 12.96 -0.80
N ASN A 19 14.62 11.70 -0.64
CA ASN A 19 15.24 10.61 -1.43
C ASN A 19 14.43 9.30 -1.60
N GLN A 20 13.10 9.33 -1.60
CA GLN A 20 12.36 8.11 -1.96
C GLN A 20 12.39 7.92 -3.49
N LYS A 21 13.49 7.34 -3.99
CA LYS A 21 13.50 6.68 -5.30
C LYS A 21 12.54 5.49 -5.22
N VAL A 22 11.24 5.75 -5.36
CA VAL A 22 10.20 4.71 -5.39
C VAL A 22 10.54 3.81 -6.58
N LYS A 23 11.05 2.61 -6.28
CA LYS A 23 11.26 1.57 -7.28
C LYS A 23 9.89 1.02 -7.65
N PHE A 24 9.66 0.78 -8.93
CA PHE A 24 8.45 0.10 -9.40
C PHE A 24 8.80 -1.32 -9.77
N ILE A 25 8.00 -2.27 -9.28
CA ILE A 25 8.11 -3.69 -9.60
C ILE A 25 6.91 -4.11 -10.44
N THR A 26 7.13 -5.03 -11.37
CA THR A 26 6.06 -5.69 -12.10
C THR A 26 5.70 -6.98 -11.38
N VAL A 27 4.41 -7.18 -11.14
CA VAL A 27 3.85 -8.34 -10.45
C VAL A 27 2.71 -8.91 -11.27
N THR A 28 2.60 -10.23 -11.33
CA THR A 28 1.51 -10.90 -12.06
C THR A 28 0.35 -11.16 -11.12
N GLY A 29 -0.81 -10.59 -11.42
CA GLY A 29 -2.06 -10.86 -10.71
C GLY A 29 -2.89 -11.87 -11.48
N LYS A 30 -3.44 -12.86 -10.78
CA LYS A 30 -4.36 -13.86 -11.35
C LYS A 30 -5.72 -13.76 -10.67
N CYS A 31 -6.76 -13.58 -11.47
CA CYS A 31 -8.14 -13.63 -11.01
C CYS A 31 -8.65 -15.08 -10.94
N ARG A 32 -9.68 -15.30 -10.11
CA ARG A 32 -10.36 -16.60 -10.00
C ARG A 32 -11.10 -17.02 -11.27
N CYS A 33 -11.49 -16.08 -12.13
CA CYS A 33 -12.13 -16.38 -13.41
C CYS A 33 -11.18 -16.96 -14.47
N GLY A 34 -9.87 -16.99 -14.19
CA GLY A 34 -8.84 -17.43 -15.14
C GLY A 34 -8.04 -16.29 -15.76
N TYR A 35 -8.50 -15.04 -15.65
CA TYR A 35 -7.74 -13.87 -16.10
C TYR A 35 -6.38 -13.77 -15.41
N SER A 36 -5.33 -13.49 -16.16
CA SER A 36 -3.99 -13.17 -15.66
C SER A 36 -3.45 -11.93 -16.34
N GLY A 37 -2.96 -10.98 -15.54
CA GLY A 37 -2.40 -9.73 -16.05
C GLY A 37 -1.15 -9.33 -15.27
N GLU A 38 -0.30 -8.52 -15.90
CA GLU A 38 0.86 -7.91 -15.27
C GLU A 38 0.51 -6.50 -14.78
N PHE A 39 0.86 -6.21 -13.54
CA PHE A 39 0.58 -4.94 -12.89
C PHE A 39 1.88 -4.34 -12.38
N LYS A 40 2.02 -3.02 -12.51
CA LYS A 40 3.15 -2.30 -11.93
C LYS A 40 2.71 -1.72 -10.59
N LYS A 41 3.38 -2.12 -9.51
CA LYS A 41 3.19 -1.51 -8.18
C LYS A 41 4.51 -0.91 -7.69
N GLY A 42 4.43 0.13 -6.88
CA GLY A 42 5.60 0.60 -6.14
C GLY A 42 6.10 -0.51 -5.23
N ASP A 43 7.41 -0.66 -5.11
CA ASP A 43 8.07 -1.65 -4.23
C ASP A 43 7.65 -1.48 -2.76
N ILE A 44 7.33 -0.24 -2.37
CA ILE A 44 6.79 0.09 -1.04
C ILE A 44 5.32 -0.35 -0.84
N VAL A 45 4.61 -0.68 -1.91
CA VAL A 45 3.19 -1.06 -1.86
C VAL A 45 3.11 -2.56 -1.61
N LEU A 46 2.75 -2.93 -0.38
CA LEU A 46 2.62 -4.34 0.02
C LEU A 46 1.41 -5.01 -0.63
N GLU A 47 0.28 -4.30 -0.75
CA GLU A 47 -0.96 -4.85 -1.29
C GLU A 47 -1.61 -3.86 -2.24
N MET A 48 -2.05 -4.36 -3.41
CA MET A 48 -2.79 -3.59 -4.40
C MET A 48 -4.02 -4.38 -4.81
N THR A 49 -5.17 -3.70 -4.84
CA THR A 49 -6.44 -4.28 -5.29
C THR A 49 -6.82 -3.71 -6.64
N VAL A 50 -7.09 -4.58 -7.60
CA VAL A 50 -7.45 -4.20 -8.98
C VAL A 50 -8.70 -4.96 -9.41
N PRO A 51 -9.71 -4.30 -10.01
CA PRO A 51 -10.86 -5.01 -10.57
C PRO A 51 -10.44 -5.84 -11.77
N CYS A 52 -10.93 -7.08 -11.84
CA CYS A 52 -10.74 -7.95 -12.98
C CYS A 52 -11.61 -7.49 -14.16
N PRO A 53 -11.06 -7.26 -15.36
CA PRO A 53 -11.83 -6.78 -16.51
C PRO A 53 -12.86 -7.79 -17.03
N GLU A 54 -12.67 -9.09 -16.80
CA GLU A 54 -13.58 -10.12 -17.32
C GLU A 54 -14.79 -10.42 -16.43
N CYS A 55 -14.60 -10.49 -15.11
CA CYS A 55 -15.62 -10.94 -14.17
C CYS A 55 -15.98 -9.91 -13.09
N ASN A 56 -15.36 -8.72 -13.14
CA ASN A 56 -15.46 -7.65 -12.14
C ASN A 56 -15.12 -8.07 -10.69
N ALA A 57 -14.56 -9.26 -10.49
CA ALA A 57 -14.06 -9.69 -9.19
C ALA A 57 -12.79 -8.90 -8.82
N VAL A 58 -12.54 -8.74 -7.53
CA VAL A 58 -11.35 -8.04 -7.03
C VAL A 58 -10.15 -8.98 -7.04
N ILE A 59 -9.07 -8.56 -7.71
CA ILE A 59 -7.77 -9.23 -7.69
C ILE A 59 -6.92 -8.56 -6.60
N ILE A 60 -6.47 -9.35 -5.63
CA ILE A 60 -5.55 -8.88 -4.58
C ILE A 60 -4.13 -9.30 -4.99
N ILE A 61 -3.25 -8.33 -5.15
CA ILE A 61 -1.87 -8.50 -5.60
C ILE A 61 -0.95 -8.15 -4.44
N LYS A 62 -0.16 -9.13 -4.00
CA LYS A 62 0.81 -9.02 -2.89
C LYS A 62 2.23 -8.81 -3.39
#